data_AF-A0A7Y5T1S0-F1
#
_entry.id   AF-A0A7Y5T1S0-F1
#
_cell.length_a   1.000
_cell.length_b   1.000
_cell.length_c   1.000
_cell.angle_alpha   90.00
_cell.angle_beta   90.00
_cell.angle_gamma   90.00
#
_symmetry.space_group_name_H-M   'P 1'
#
loop_
_entity.id
_entity.type
_entity.pdbx_description
1 polymer ?
#
loop_
_entity_poly.entity_id
_entity_poly.type
_entity_poly.pdbx_seq_one_letter_code
_entity_poly.pdbx_strand_id
1 'polypeptide(L)'
;MKWWPLTLLIAFLTGVTGTGCNKEDDELTGLEEEAAEAVAGALGGEKSTQGISGQSQDVVELTRGAAAGFSKSAGFDTTVYRQGNLTGGYVWDYTFHFSWEYGARFTVNFTYDMKGTYDTPRLSSSDSSDASWTVTGLLPADTSLVINGTYERNGSQASKIGQKRSFTSKVVIGLKDMTVGKVSKRITGGTADCTVSGSSSDGKSFSYVGSVLFHGNQKATLTLNGSTYELNLTTGNAALK
;
A
#
# COMPACT_ATOMS: atom_id res chain seq x y z
N MET A 1 10.16 15.36 -90.94
CA MET A 1 8.70 15.63 -90.90
C MET A 1 8.16 15.03 -89.61
N LYS A 2 7.45 15.85 -88.82
CA LYS A 2 6.35 15.58 -87.84
C LYS A 2 6.29 14.20 -87.15
N TRP A 3 6.00 14.02 -85.85
CA TRP A 3 5.53 14.85 -84.73
C TRP A 3 5.70 13.99 -83.45
N TRP A 4 5.88 14.61 -82.30
CA TRP A 4 5.68 13.99 -80.97
C TRP A 4 4.18 14.08 -80.61
N PRO A 5 3.66 13.21 -79.74
CA PRO A 5 3.37 13.72 -78.40
C PRO A 5 3.61 12.72 -77.25
N LEU A 6 4.18 13.29 -76.18
CA LEU A 6 3.82 13.16 -74.77
C LEU A 6 2.79 12.07 -74.40
N THR A 7 3.19 11.11 -73.56
CA THR A 7 2.26 10.44 -72.64
C THR A 7 2.94 10.27 -71.27
N LEU A 8 2.38 10.97 -70.30
CA LEU A 8 2.61 10.90 -68.87
C LEU A 8 2.18 9.52 -68.35
N LEU A 9 2.97 8.85 -67.49
CA LEU A 9 2.42 8.12 -66.33
C LEU A 9 3.51 7.69 -65.31
N ILE A 10 3.54 8.44 -64.20
CA ILE A 10 3.58 8.00 -62.80
C ILE A 10 4.70 7.04 -62.35
N ALA A 11 5.64 7.62 -61.60
CA ALA A 11 6.53 6.94 -60.67
C ALA A 11 5.74 6.37 -59.47
N PHE A 12 6.04 5.13 -59.09
CA PHE A 12 5.71 4.60 -57.77
C PHE A 12 6.96 3.93 -57.17
N LEU A 13 7.87 4.76 -56.66
CA LEU A 13 8.82 4.38 -55.62
C LEU A 13 8.14 4.67 -54.27
N THR A 14 7.68 3.61 -53.61
CA THR A 14 7.42 3.61 -52.16
C THR A 14 8.00 2.29 -51.67
N GLY A 15 9.16 2.28 -51.03
CA GLY A 15 9.39 2.98 -49.78
C GLY A 15 9.05 1.98 -48.69
N VAL A 16 10.04 1.15 -48.32
CA VAL A 16 9.98 0.29 -47.14
C VAL A 16 9.88 1.24 -45.95
N THR A 17 8.65 1.52 -45.50
CA THR A 17 8.44 2.19 -44.22
C THR A 17 8.76 1.17 -43.15
N GLY A 18 9.86 1.41 -42.45
CA GLY A 18 10.20 0.68 -41.25
C GLY A 18 9.01 0.66 -40.31
N THR A 19 8.67 -0.52 -39.82
CA THR A 19 8.02 -0.65 -38.52
C THR A 19 9.06 -0.21 -37.48
N GLY A 20 9.26 1.10 -37.40
CA GLY A 20 9.77 1.76 -36.22
C GLY A 20 8.77 1.44 -35.12
N CYS A 21 9.10 0.41 -34.35
CA CYS A 21 8.50 0.16 -33.07
C CYS A 21 8.83 1.40 -32.24
N ASN A 22 7.97 2.41 -32.29
CA ASN A 22 7.84 3.34 -31.19
C ASN A 22 7.39 2.46 -30.03
N LYS A 23 8.36 1.92 -29.30
CA LYS A 23 8.19 1.84 -27.87
C LYS A 23 8.05 3.29 -27.46
N GLU A 24 6.81 3.72 -27.33
CA GLU A 24 6.49 4.75 -26.36
C GLU A 24 6.99 4.18 -25.03
N ASP A 25 8.27 4.41 -24.76
CA ASP A 25 8.82 4.35 -23.41
C ASP A 25 8.11 5.49 -22.67
N ASP A 26 6.88 5.21 -22.24
CA ASP A 26 6.15 6.10 -21.36
C ASP A 26 7.05 6.36 -20.16
N GLU A 27 7.41 7.64 -19.98
CA GLU A 27 8.17 8.20 -18.87
C GLU A 27 7.43 8.06 -17.51
N LEU A 28 7.00 6.85 -17.15
CA LEU A 28 6.55 6.51 -15.80
C LEU A 28 7.73 6.24 -14.85
N THR A 29 8.96 6.22 -15.35
CA THR A 29 10.19 5.87 -14.61
C THR A 29 10.57 6.85 -13.50
N GLY A 30 9.85 7.95 -13.31
CA GLY A 30 10.17 8.97 -12.31
C GLY A 30 9.44 8.90 -10.97
N LEU A 31 8.33 8.15 -10.86
CA LEU A 31 7.46 8.14 -9.66
C LEU A 31 7.40 6.79 -8.94
N GLU A 32 8.04 5.76 -9.49
CA GLU A 32 7.93 4.40 -8.95
C GLU A 32 8.55 4.28 -7.55
N GLU A 33 9.66 4.96 -7.28
CA GLU A 33 10.28 4.99 -5.94
C GLU A 33 9.38 5.72 -4.94
N GLU A 34 8.81 6.89 -5.29
CA GLU A 34 7.87 7.59 -4.41
C GLU A 34 6.57 6.80 -4.20
N ALA A 35 6.09 6.09 -5.22
CA ALA A 35 4.94 5.20 -5.10
C ALA A 35 5.26 4.00 -4.18
N ALA A 36 6.45 3.43 -4.28
CA ALA A 36 6.92 2.38 -3.36
C ALA A 36 6.99 2.88 -1.91
N GLU A 37 7.42 4.13 -1.67
CA GLU A 37 7.35 4.73 -0.33
C GLU A 37 5.93 4.93 0.16
N ALA A 38 4.99 5.33 -0.71
CA ALA A 38 3.58 5.45 -0.31
C ALA A 38 3.01 4.07 0.11
N VAL A 39 3.36 3.00 -0.60
CA VAL A 39 3.01 1.61 -0.22
C VAL A 39 3.68 1.21 1.09
N ALA A 40 4.96 1.55 1.29
CA ALA A 40 5.67 1.29 2.54
C ALA A 40 5.02 2.02 3.72
N GLY A 41 4.61 3.28 3.53
CA GLY A 41 3.86 4.06 4.51
C GLY A 41 2.48 3.44 4.83
N ALA A 42 1.77 2.89 3.85
CA ALA A 42 0.53 2.13 4.08
C ALA A 42 0.74 0.87 4.94
N LEU A 43 1.94 0.28 4.91
CA LEU A 43 2.30 -0.92 5.67
C LEU A 43 3.01 -0.63 7.00
N GLY A 44 3.51 0.59 7.20
CA GLY A 44 4.35 0.98 8.32
C GLY A 44 3.69 0.84 9.70
N GLY A 45 4.53 0.72 10.73
CA GLY A 45 4.12 0.33 12.07
C GLY A 45 3.79 1.49 13.00
N GLU A 46 3.56 1.13 14.26
CA GLU A 46 3.19 2.05 15.36
C GLU A 46 4.20 3.20 15.60
N LYS A 47 5.41 3.07 15.07
CA LYS A 47 6.53 4.01 15.24
C LYS A 47 6.76 4.91 14.04
N SER A 48 5.87 4.89 13.05
CA SER A 48 6.04 5.69 11.84
C SER A 48 4.70 6.20 11.31
N THR A 49 3.99 5.38 10.55
CA THR A 49 2.85 5.83 9.73
C THR A 49 1.52 5.26 10.17
N GLN A 50 1.52 4.40 11.20
CA GLN A 50 0.33 3.74 11.75
C GLN A 50 -0.52 3.01 10.68
N GLY A 51 0.17 2.45 9.67
CA GLY A 51 -0.43 1.61 8.64
C GLY A 51 -0.78 0.22 9.15
N ILE A 52 -0.88 -0.75 8.23
CA ILE A 52 -1.34 -2.12 8.52
C ILE A 52 -0.56 -2.76 9.68
N SER A 53 0.76 -2.58 9.77
CA SER A 53 1.54 -3.17 10.87
C SER A 53 1.24 -2.55 12.24
N GLY A 54 0.80 -1.29 12.29
CA GLY A 54 0.33 -0.66 13.53
C GLY A 54 -1.05 -1.19 13.91
N GLN A 55 -1.98 -1.12 12.96
CA GLN A 55 -3.37 -1.53 13.14
C GLN A 55 -3.52 -3.04 13.45
N SER A 56 -2.66 -3.89 12.92
CA SER A 56 -2.66 -5.33 13.25
C SER A 56 -2.31 -5.60 14.72
N GLN A 57 -1.55 -4.72 15.38
CA GLN A 57 -1.26 -4.83 16.81
C GLN A 57 -2.51 -4.55 17.65
N ASP A 58 -3.31 -3.57 17.25
CA ASP A 58 -4.59 -3.29 17.89
C ASP A 58 -5.54 -4.49 17.79
N VAL A 59 -5.60 -5.13 16.62
CA VAL A 59 -6.39 -6.37 16.43
C VAL A 59 -5.96 -7.46 17.40
N VAL A 60 -4.65 -7.64 17.60
CA VAL A 60 -4.15 -8.61 18.59
C VAL A 60 -4.65 -8.27 19.98
N GLU A 61 -4.57 -7.00 20.42
CA GLU A 61 -5.04 -6.58 21.74
C GLU A 61 -6.55 -6.72 21.90
N LEU A 62 -7.33 -6.29 20.92
CA LEU A 62 -8.79 -6.30 20.96
C LEU A 62 -9.37 -7.72 20.94
N THR A 63 -8.66 -8.67 20.33
CA THR A 63 -9.05 -10.08 20.32
C THR A 63 -8.52 -10.88 21.50
N ARG A 64 -7.78 -10.27 22.44
CA ARG A 64 -7.35 -10.96 23.67
C ARG A 64 -8.59 -11.35 24.48
N GLY A 65 -8.78 -12.65 24.68
CA GLY A 65 -9.91 -13.19 25.43
C GLY A 65 -11.17 -13.47 24.60
N ALA A 66 -11.15 -13.22 23.28
CA ALA A 66 -12.24 -13.57 22.37
C ALA A 66 -12.62 -15.07 22.40
N ALA A 67 -11.73 -15.94 22.88
CA ALA A 67 -11.99 -17.37 23.06
C ALA A 67 -12.85 -17.72 24.29
N ALA A 68 -13.07 -16.80 25.24
CA ALA A 68 -13.60 -17.12 26.58
C ALA A 68 -15.14 -17.08 26.70
N GLY A 69 -15.87 -17.04 25.59
CA GLY A 69 -17.34 -17.12 25.61
C GLY A 69 -17.96 -16.16 24.60
N PHE A 70 -18.48 -16.71 23.51
CA PHE A 70 -19.18 -15.95 22.48
C PHE A 70 -20.56 -15.52 22.99
N SER A 71 -20.65 -14.33 23.57
CA SER A 71 -21.89 -13.55 23.54
C SER A 71 -21.74 -12.48 22.47
N LYS A 72 -22.66 -12.44 21.50
CA LYS A 72 -22.74 -11.40 20.47
C LYS A 72 -22.86 -10.03 21.15
N SER A 73 -21.74 -9.37 21.39
CA SER A 73 -21.71 -7.97 21.78
C SER A 73 -21.88 -7.14 20.52
N ALA A 74 -22.91 -6.28 20.52
CA ALA A 74 -23.13 -5.32 19.45
C ALA A 74 -21.89 -4.42 19.28
N GLY A 75 -21.60 -4.06 18.02
CA GLY A 75 -20.38 -3.41 17.56
C GLY A 75 -19.79 -2.40 18.53
N PHE A 76 -18.57 -2.68 18.97
CA PHE A 76 -17.79 -1.73 19.75
C PHE A 76 -17.24 -0.66 18.80
N ASP A 77 -17.92 0.48 18.69
CA ASP A 77 -17.37 1.68 18.03
C ASP A 77 -16.51 2.46 19.03
N THR A 78 -15.23 2.62 18.74
CA THR A 78 -14.29 3.38 19.58
C THR A 78 -13.52 4.38 18.74
N THR A 79 -13.40 5.60 19.28
CA THR A 79 -12.52 6.63 18.73
C THR A 79 -11.27 6.75 19.61
N VAL A 80 -10.09 6.67 19.00
CA VAL A 80 -8.81 6.85 19.71
C VAL A 80 -7.99 7.91 18.99
N TYR A 81 -7.50 8.88 19.75
CA TYR A 81 -6.49 9.83 19.30
C TYR A 81 -5.11 9.37 19.75
N ARG A 82 -4.14 9.34 18.83
CA ARG A 82 -2.75 8.99 19.14
C ARG A 82 -1.81 9.92 18.38
N GLN A 83 -0.71 10.26 19.03
CA GLN A 83 0.38 11.01 18.42
C GLN A 83 1.71 10.42 18.86
N GLY A 84 2.74 10.62 18.04
CA GLY A 84 4.09 10.19 18.33
C GLY A 84 5.11 11.18 17.80
N ASN A 85 6.18 11.35 18.57
CA ASN A 85 7.37 12.07 18.16
C ASN A 85 8.58 11.25 18.61
N LEU A 86 9.22 10.59 17.65
CA LEU A 86 10.31 9.65 17.90
C LEU A 86 11.62 10.19 17.38
N THR A 87 12.68 9.86 18.10
CA THR A 87 14.06 10.12 17.68
C THR A 87 14.30 9.55 16.28
N GLY A 88 14.92 10.35 15.40
CA GLY A 88 15.11 10.00 13.99
C GLY A 88 14.12 10.67 13.03
N GLY A 89 13.28 11.59 13.50
CA GLY A 89 12.43 12.43 12.65
C GLY A 89 11.16 11.75 12.18
N TYR A 90 10.58 10.89 13.04
CA TYR A 90 9.28 10.28 12.81
C TYR A 90 8.27 10.96 13.74
N VAL A 91 7.37 11.75 13.13
CA VAL A 91 6.30 12.46 13.82
C VAL A 91 4.99 12.03 13.18
N TRP A 92 3.95 11.80 13.98
CA TRP A 92 2.64 11.43 13.45
C TRP A 92 1.55 11.82 14.44
N ASP A 93 0.36 12.07 13.90
CA ASP A 93 -0.83 12.45 14.63
C ASP A 93 -2.05 11.87 13.90
N TYR A 94 -2.79 10.98 14.57
CA TYR A 94 -3.92 10.27 13.99
C TYR A 94 -5.11 10.16 14.93
N THR A 95 -6.30 10.31 14.34
CA THR A 95 -7.56 9.84 14.88
C THR A 95 -7.91 8.52 14.22
N PHE A 96 -8.28 7.54 15.04
CA PHE A 96 -8.72 6.22 14.63
C PHE A 96 -10.16 6.01 15.06
N HIS A 97 -10.98 5.49 14.15
CA HIS A 97 -12.27 4.91 14.46
C HIS A 97 -12.18 3.42 14.13
N PHE A 98 -12.62 2.56 15.02
CA PHE A 98 -12.69 1.14 14.69
C PHE A 98 -13.92 0.51 15.28
N SER A 99 -14.45 -0.45 14.54
CA SER A 99 -15.54 -1.30 14.96
C SER A 99 -15.20 -2.75 14.75
N TRP A 100 -15.74 -3.62 15.59
CA TRP A 100 -15.58 -5.05 15.39
C TRP A 100 -16.78 -5.83 15.91
N GLU A 101 -17.00 -6.98 15.28
CA GLU A 101 -18.07 -7.90 15.64
C GLU A 101 -17.63 -9.36 15.51
N TYR A 102 -18.23 -10.22 16.31
CA TYR A 102 -18.03 -11.66 16.15
C TYR A 102 -18.75 -12.15 14.89
N GLY A 103 -17.98 -12.78 13.99
CA GLY A 103 -18.50 -13.50 12.85
C GLY A 103 -18.93 -14.93 13.20
N ALA A 104 -19.07 -15.77 12.18
CA ALA A 104 -19.30 -17.21 12.37
C ALA A 104 -18.08 -17.88 13.02
N ARG A 105 -18.31 -18.80 13.97
CA ARG A 105 -17.34 -19.69 14.65
C ARG A 105 -15.87 -19.23 14.60
N PHE A 106 -15.37 -18.67 15.71
CA PHE A 106 -13.97 -18.26 15.89
C PHE A 106 -13.45 -17.24 14.86
N THR A 107 -14.36 -16.38 14.38
CA THR A 107 -14.05 -15.27 13.48
C THR A 107 -14.43 -13.94 14.13
N VAL A 108 -13.62 -12.90 13.91
CA VAL A 108 -13.98 -11.51 14.21
C VAL A 108 -13.82 -10.68 12.94
N ASN A 109 -14.80 -9.85 12.63
CA ASN A 109 -14.71 -8.87 11.56
C ASN A 109 -14.34 -7.52 12.16
N PHE A 110 -13.38 -6.82 11.55
CA PHE A 110 -12.94 -5.49 11.94
C PHE A 110 -13.19 -4.51 10.80
N THR A 111 -13.65 -3.31 11.14
CA THR A 111 -13.54 -2.12 10.30
C THR A 111 -12.67 -1.10 11.00
N TYR A 112 -11.87 -0.37 10.24
CA TYR A 112 -10.90 0.57 10.79
C TYR A 112 -10.79 1.78 9.87
N ASP A 113 -11.05 2.96 10.41
CA ASP A 113 -10.90 4.24 9.72
C ASP A 113 -9.81 5.05 10.43
N MET A 114 -8.95 5.68 9.67
CA MET A 114 -7.85 6.51 10.19
C MET A 114 -7.85 7.82 9.43
N LYS A 115 -7.59 8.93 10.13
CA LYS A 115 -7.34 10.23 9.52
C LYS A 115 -6.31 11.01 10.31
N GLY A 116 -5.36 11.62 9.61
CA GLY A 116 -4.31 12.40 10.26
C GLY A 116 -3.11 12.63 9.38
N THR A 117 -1.93 12.77 9.99
CA THR A 117 -0.70 13.10 9.29
C THR A 117 0.48 12.26 9.80
N TYR A 118 1.46 12.05 8.93
CA TYR A 118 2.79 11.65 9.34
C TYR A 118 3.84 12.55 8.69
N ASP A 119 4.99 12.61 9.35
CA ASP A 119 6.23 13.17 8.84
C ASP A 119 7.38 12.21 9.15
N THR A 120 7.96 11.62 8.12
CA THR A 120 9.10 10.69 8.22
C THR A 120 10.32 11.26 7.48
N PRO A 121 11.52 10.67 7.62
CA PRO A 121 12.69 11.13 6.87
C PRO A 121 12.55 11.09 5.35
N ARG A 122 11.70 10.23 4.80
CA ARG A 122 11.57 10.01 3.34
C ARG A 122 10.30 10.57 2.74
N LEU A 123 9.23 10.67 3.53
CA LEU A 123 7.91 11.08 3.07
C LEU A 123 7.14 11.76 4.20
N SER A 124 6.40 12.82 3.89
CA SER A 124 5.33 13.33 4.77
C SER A 124 4.00 13.27 4.05
N SER A 125 2.91 13.13 4.80
CA SER A 125 1.58 13.08 4.23
C SER A 125 0.49 13.54 5.19
N SER A 126 -0.60 14.00 4.59
CA SER A 126 -1.93 14.04 5.20
C SER A 126 -2.76 12.95 4.55
N ASP A 127 -3.30 12.05 5.36
CA ASP A 127 -3.83 10.79 4.90
C ASP A 127 -5.16 10.45 5.58
N SER A 128 -5.94 9.65 4.87
CA SER A 128 -6.97 8.82 5.46
C SER A 128 -6.81 7.37 5.01
N SER A 129 -7.28 6.43 5.82
CA SER A 129 -7.37 5.03 5.40
C SER A 129 -8.61 4.36 5.93
N ASP A 130 -9.10 3.38 5.18
CA ASP A 130 -10.23 2.54 5.51
C ASP A 130 -9.80 1.07 5.38
N ALA A 131 -10.13 0.23 6.35
CA ALA A 131 -9.79 -1.18 6.38
C ALA A 131 -11.02 -2.03 6.70
N SER A 132 -11.12 -3.21 6.08
CA SER A 132 -12.12 -4.22 6.40
C SER A 132 -11.45 -5.58 6.44
N TRP A 133 -11.38 -6.19 7.62
CA TRP A 133 -10.64 -7.41 7.87
C TRP A 133 -11.49 -8.49 8.51
N THR A 134 -11.22 -9.73 8.12
CA THR A 134 -11.70 -10.95 8.76
C THR A 134 -10.53 -11.61 9.46
N VAL A 135 -10.68 -11.86 10.76
CA VAL A 135 -9.64 -12.35 11.65
C VAL A 135 -10.02 -13.72 12.19
N THR A 136 -9.12 -14.69 12.04
CA THR A 136 -9.24 -16.05 12.60
C THR A 136 -8.00 -16.40 13.42
N GLY A 137 -7.92 -17.64 13.91
CA GLY A 137 -6.84 -18.07 14.82
C GLY A 137 -7.08 -17.60 16.26
N LEU A 138 -8.34 -17.51 16.69
CA LEU A 138 -8.71 -16.95 17.99
C LEU A 138 -8.53 -17.93 19.15
N LEU A 139 -8.33 -19.23 18.90
CA LEU A 139 -8.31 -20.23 19.97
C LEU A 139 -7.07 -20.06 20.87
N PRO A 140 -7.14 -20.44 22.16
CA PRO A 140 -6.00 -20.32 23.05
C PRO A 140 -4.76 -21.10 22.59
N ALA A 141 -4.96 -22.19 21.85
CA ALA A 141 -3.87 -23.01 21.29
C ALA A 141 -3.20 -22.37 20.05
N ASP A 142 -3.86 -21.45 19.35
CA ASP A 142 -3.28 -20.79 18.19
C ASP A 142 -2.25 -19.76 18.63
N THR A 143 -1.05 -19.80 18.04
CA THR A 143 0.05 -18.88 18.36
C THR A 143 -0.01 -17.56 17.57
N SER A 144 -0.80 -17.53 16.51
CA SER A 144 -0.96 -16.40 15.60
C SER A 144 -2.42 -16.18 15.23
N LEU A 145 -2.75 -14.93 14.92
CA LEU A 145 -3.96 -14.57 14.18
C LEU A 145 -3.70 -14.69 12.68
N VAL A 146 -4.76 -14.95 11.91
CA VAL A 146 -4.74 -14.88 10.45
C VAL A 146 -5.73 -13.82 10.01
N ILE A 147 -5.25 -12.85 9.22
CA ILE A 147 -5.98 -11.68 8.77
C ILE A 147 -6.11 -11.73 7.24
N ASN A 148 -7.35 -11.64 6.77
CA ASN A 148 -7.72 -11.51 5.36
C ASN A 148 -8.57 -10.24 5.20
N GLY A 149 -8.48 -9.56 4.04
CA GLY A 149 -9.35 -8.42 3.77
C GLY A 149 -8.69 -7.31 2.98
N THR A 150 -9.23 -6.10 3.08
CA THR A 150 -8.77 -4.94 2.30
C THR A 150 -8.31 -3.80 3.19
N TYR A 151 -7.40 -2.99 2.66
CA TYR A 151 -6.95 -1.74 3.22
C TYR A 151 -6.77 -0.74 2.09
N GLU A 152 -7.38 0.44 2.22
CA GLU A 152 -7.21 1.55 1.29
C GLU A 152 -6.64 2.74 2.05
N ARG A 153 -5.60 3.37 1.50
CA ARG A 153 -5.02 4.62 2.03
C ARG A 153 -4.95 5.67 0.94
N ASN A 154 -5.59 6.79 1.21
CA ASN A 154 -5.54 7.99 0.37
C ASN A 154 -4.66 9.03 1.05
N GLY A 155 -3.72 9.60 0.31
CA GLY A 155 -2.77 10.57 0.85
C GLY A 155 -2.48 11.72 -0.10
N SER A 156 -2.14 12.86 0.48
CA SER A 156 -1.43 13.95 -0.18
C SER A 156 -0.03 14.01 0.40
N GLN A 157 0.97 13.68 -0.40
CA GLN A 157 2.35 13.48 0.01
C GLN A 157 3.26 14.62 -0.43
N ALA A 158 4.28 14.89 0.38
CA ALA A 158 5.49 15.59 -0.04
C ALA A 158 6.69 14.63 0.08
N SER A 159 7.28 14.29 -1.05
CA SER A 159 8.46 13.43 -1.10
C SER A 159 9.70 14.19 -0.60
N LYS A 160 10.55 13.49 0.16
CA LYS A 160 11.88 13.98 0.57
C LYS A 160 13.01 13.25 -0.15
N ILE A 161 12.65 12.29 -0.99
CA ILE A 161 13.53 11.49 -1.84
C ILE A 161 13.31 11.84 -3.31
N GLY A 162 14.11 11.25 -4.20
CA GLY A 162 13.96 11.45 -5.64
C GLY A 162 13.94 12.94 -6.01
N GLN A 163 12.94 13.33 -6.79
CA GLN A 163 12.77 14.72 -7.22
C GLN A 163 12.05 15.61 -6.19
N LYS A 164 11.74 15.09 -5.00
CA LYS A 164 11.10 15.83 -3.89
C LYS A 164 9.79 16.52 -4.30
N ARG A 165 9.03 15.85 -5.17
CA ARG A 165 7.73 16.35 -5.66
C ARG A 165 6.66 16.18 -4.59
N SER A 166 5.62 17.00 -4.70
CA SER A 166 4.33 16.70 -4.08
C SER A 166 3.50 15.83 -5.02
N PHE A 167 2.74 14.90 -4.46
CA PHE A 167 1.86 14.02 -5.22
C PHE A 167 0.68 13.58 -4.36
N THR A 168 -0.37 13.06 -4.99
CA THR A 168 -1.42 12.32 -4.30
C THR A 168 -1.23 10.84 -4.57
N SER A 169 -1.69 10.00 -3.65
CA SER A 169 -1.74 8.56 -3.87
C SER A 169 -3.00 7.94 -3.30
N LYS A 170 -3.53 6.95 -4.01
CA LYS A 170 -4.44 5.93 -3.52
C LYS A 170 -3.73 4.59 -3.55
N VAL A 171 -3.45 4.03 -2.37
CA VAL A 171 -2.87 2.70 -2.16
C VAL A 171 -3.99 1.75 -1.75
N VAL A 172 -4.19 0.66 -2.49
CA VAL A 172 -5.14 -0.40 -2.15
C VAL A 172 -4.36 -1.69 -1.94
N ILE A 173 -4.63 -2.37 -0.83
CA ILE A 173 -3.96 -3.60 -0.42
C ILE A 173 -5.01 -4.67 -0.12
N GLY A 174 -4.89 -5.81 -0.77
CA GLY A 174 -5.70 -7.01 -0.50
C GLY A 174 -4.89 -8.05 0.26
N LEU A 175 -5.11 -8.16 1.57
CA LEU A 175 -4.42 -9.10 2.44
C LEU A 175 -4.91 -10.54 2.22
N LYS A 176 -3.96 -11.46 2.04
CA LYS A 176 -4.18 -12.90 1.90
C LYS A 176 -3.32 -13.65 2.91
N ASP A 177 -4.00 -14.25 3.88
CA ASP A 177 -3.42 -15.05 4.96
C ASP A 177 -2.28 -14.34 5.68
N MET A 178 -2.45 -13.04 5.97
CA MET A 178 -1.47 -12.29 6.76
C MET A 178 -1.47 -12.82 8.19
N THR A 179 -0.35 -13.35 8.65
CA THR A 179 -0.22 -13.91 10.00
C THR A 179 0.39 -12.89 10.95
N VAL A 180 -0.15 -12.82 12.18
CA VAL A 180 0.33 -11.91 13.22
C VAL A 180 0.49 -12.70 14.52
N GLY A 181 1.70 -12.74 15.08
CA GLY A 181 1.95 -13.49 16.31
C GLY A 181 1.21 -12.88 17.50
N LYS A 182 0.50 -13.69 18.29
CA LYS A 182 -0.27 -13.19 19.46
C LYS A 182 0.61 -12.63 20.57
N VAL A 183 1.82 -13.16 20.72
CA VAL A 183 2.79 -12.72 21.74
C VAL A 183 3.64 -11.56 21.21
N SER A 184 4.21 -11.71 20.02
CA SER A 184 5.09 -10.68 19.43
C SER A 184 4.31 -9.46 18.96
N LYS A 185 3.02 -9.62 18.63
CA LYS A 185 2.15 -8.64 17.97
C LYS A 185 2.70 -8.16 16.61
N ARG A 186 3.63 -8.90 16.02
CA ARG A 186 4.24 -8.55 14.74
C ARG A 186 3.71 -9.45 13.65
N ILE A 187 3.63 -8.90 12.44
CA ILE A 187 3.40 -9.68 11.22
C ILE A 187 4.51 -10.70 11.11
N THR A 188 4.14 -11.96 10.89
CA THR A 188 5.04 -13.12 10.79
C THR A 188 5.10 -13.73 9.40
N GLY A 189 4.15 -13.41 8.51
CA GLY A 189 4.08 -13.97 7.17
C GLY A 189 2.78 -13.64 6.44
N GLY A 190 2.62 -14.19 5.24
CA GLY A 190 1.45 -14.00 4.37
C GLY A 190 1.78 -13.20 3.12
N THR A 191 0.75 -12.86 2.34
CA THR A 191 0.90 -12.10 1.10
C THR A 191 -0.16 -11.01 0.99
N ALA A 192 0.05 -10.06 0.09
CA ALA A 192 -0.98 -9.14 -0.33
C ALA A 192 -0.85 -8.75 -1.80
N ASP A 193 -1.98 -8.51 -2.45
CA ASP A 193 -2.00 -7.78 -3.71
C ASP A 193 -1.94 -6.28 -3.39
N CYS A 194 -1.31 -5.48 -4.24
CA CYS A 194 -1.22 -4.04 -4.06
C CYS A 194 -1.48 -3.31 -5.38
N THR A 195 -2.25 -2.23 -5.32
CA THR A 195 -2.29 -1.22 -6.37
C THR A 195 -1.97 0.13 -5.76
N VAL A 196 -1.23 0.96 -6.49
CA VAL A 196 -0.95 2.34 -6.10
C VAL A 196 -1.11 3.23 -7.32
N SER A 197 -1.90 4.28 -7.18
CA SER A 197 -2.19 5.23 -8.26
C SER A 197 -2.26 6.64 -7.74
N GLY A 198 -2.13 7.63 -8.60
CA GLY A 198 -2.19 9.03 -8.19
C GLY A 198 -1.71 9.99 -9.25
N SER A 199 -1.45 11.23 -8.83
CA SER A 199 -0.93 12.29 -9.70
C SER A 199 0.09 13.15 -8.96
N SER A 200 1.17 13.52 -9.65
CA SER A 200 2.16 14.48 -9.15
C SER A 200 1.77 15.92 -9.45
N SER A 201 2.42 16.86 -8.75
CA SER A 201 2.22 18.30 -8.88
C SER A 201 2.56 18.87 -10.26
N ASP A 202 3.30 18.14 -11.09
CA ASP A 202 3.61 18.47 -12.49
C ASP A 202 2.54 17.98 -13.48
N GLY A 203 1.45 17.38 -12.98
CA GLY A 203 0.32 16.91 -13.78
C GLY A 203 0.45 15.50 -14.34
N LYS A 204 1.55 14.79 -14.06
CA LYS A 204 1.71 13.39 -14.47
C LYS A 204 0.90 12.46 -13.57
N SER A 205 0.09 11.58 -14.16
CA SER A 205 -0.60 10.51 -13.43
C SER A 205 0.20 9.21 -13.50
N PHE A 206 0.06 8.37 -12.48
CA PHE A 206 0.69 7.06 -12.40
C PHE A 206 -0.28 6.01 -11.86
N SER A 207 -0.07 4.75 -12.23
CA SER A 207 -0.78 3.60 -11.70
C SER A 207 0.08 2.35 -11.83
N TYR A 208 0.36 1.71 -10.71
CA TYR A 208 1.19 0.51 -10.63
C TYR A 208 0.42 -0.59 -9.90
N VAL A 209 0.64 -1.82 -10.37
CA VAL A 209 0.15 -3.04 -9.74
C VAL A 209 1.34 -3.82 -9.22
N GLY A 210 1.18 -4.45 -8.07
CA GLY A 210 2.23 -5.16 -7.39
C GLY A 210 1.74 -6.20 -6.40
N SER A 211 2.70 -6.81 -5.72
CA SER A 211 2.47 -7.80 -4.68
C SER A 211 3.43 -7.59 -3.51
N VAL A 212 2.96 -7.89 -2.30
CA VAL A 212 3.73 -7.84 -1.07
C VAL A 212 3.87 -9.25 -0.52
N LEU A 213 5.11 -9.65 -0.19
CA LEU A 213 5.42 -10.86 0.55
C LEU A 213 5.93 -10.48 1.94
N PHE A 214 5.21 -10.89 2.97
CA PHE A 214 5.61 -10.65 4.36
C PHE A 214 6.58 -11.74 4.83
N HIS A 215 7.74 -11.34 5.35
CA HIS A 215 8.80 -12.28 5.77
C HIS A 215 8.87 -12.50 7.29
N GLY A 216 8.03 -11.78 8.05
CA GLY A 216 8.24 -11.63 9.49
C GLY A 216 9.40 -10.70 9.80
N ASN A 217 9.84 -10.67 11.07
CA ASN A 217 10.97 -9.86 11.53
C ASN A 217 10.88 -8.37 11.13
N GLN A 218 9.65 -7.84 11.00
CA GLN A 218 9.36 -6.47 10.57
C GLN A 218 9.85 -6.14 9.15
N LYS A 219 9.92 -7.15 8.27
CA LYS A 219 10.33 -6.99 6.87
C LYS A 219 9.28 -7.54 5.91
N ALA A 220 9.20 -6.93 4.74
CA ALA A 220 8.47 -7.45 3.59
C ALA A 220 9.23 -7.19 2.29
N THR A 221 8.80 -7.81 1.21
CA THR A 221 9.26 -7.49 -0.15
C THR A 221 8.06 -7.04 -0.97
N LEU A 222 8.18 -5.87 -1.59
CA LEU A 222 7.24 -5.35 -2.57
C LEU A 222 7.82 -5.58 -3.95
N THR A 223 7.03 -6.18 -4.84
CA THR A 223 7.31 -6.17 -6.28
C THR A 223 6.29 -5.24 -6.91
N LEU A 224 6.76 -4.15 -7.52
CA LEU A 224 5.92 -3.10 -8.11
C LEU A 224 6.44 -2.84 -9.52
N ASN A 225 5.59 -2.98 -10.54
CA ASN A 225 5.96 -2.72 -11.94
C ASN A 225 7.25 -3.44 -12.43
N GLY A 226 7.58 -4.60 -11.84
CA GLY A 226 8.80 -5.37 -12.16
C GLY A 226 10.02 -5.04 -11.29
N SER A 227 10.04 -3.90 -10.59
CA SER A 227 11.07 -3.58 -9.60
C SER A 227 10.77 -4.22 -8.27
N THR A 228 11.82 -4.50 -7.48
CA THR A 228 11.69 -5.12 -6.16
C THR A 228 12.25 -4.20 -5.08
N TYR A 229 11.48 -4.01 -4.02
CA TYR A 229 11.82 -3.19 -2.87
C TYR A 229 11.81 -4.03 -1.58
N GLU A 230 12.81 -3.84 -0.73
CA GLU A 230 12.74 -4.25 0.68
C GLU A 230 11.95 -3.21 1.47
N LEU A 231 10.94 -3.68 2.22
CA LEU A 231 10.13 -2.83 3.07
C LEU A 231 10.49 -3.06 4.54
N ASN A 232 10.65 -1.97 5.28
CA ASN A 232 10.75 -1.98 6.73
C ASN A 232 9.38 -1.65 7.36
N LEU A 233 8.75 -2.64 7.97
CA LEU A 233 7.41 -2.51 8.55
C LEU A 233 7.40 -1.73 9.87
N THR A 234 8.56 -1.47 10.48
CA THR A 234 8.65 -0.58 11.65
C THR A 234 8.59 0.89 11.22
N THR A 235 9.35 1.23 10.17
CA THR A 235 9.55 2.63 9.76
C THR A 235 8.68 3.05 8.58
N GLY A 236 8.08 2.11 7.85
CA GLY A 236 7.32 2.40 6.64
C GLY A 236 8.19 2.89 5.48
N ASN A 237 9.43 2.39 5.38
CA ASN A 237 10.37 2.79 4.32
C ASN A 237 10.52 1.70 3.27
N ALA A 238 10.67 2.09 2.02
CA ALA A 238 11.11 1.24 0.91
C ALA A 238 12.60 1.44 0.59
N ALA A 239 13.26 0.38 0.15
CA ALA A 239 14.60 0.45 -0.42
C ALA A 239 14.66 -0.47 -1.65
N LEU A 240 15.11 0.05 -2.78
CA LEU A 240 15.29 -0.74 -4.01
C LEU A 240 16.33 -1.85 -3.76
N LYS A 241 16.05 -3.07 -4.25
CA LYS A 241 16.96 -4.21 -4.19
C LYS A 241 17.89 -4.30 -5.40
#